data_AF-K3YLN0-F1
#
_entry.id   AF-K3YLN0-F1
#
_cell.length_a   1.000
_cell.length_b   1.000
_cell.length_c   1.000
_cell.angle_alpha   90.00
_cell.angle_beta   90.00
_cell.angle_gamma   90.00
#
_symmetry.space_group_name_H-M   'P 1'
#
loop_
_entity.id
_entity.type
_entity.pdbx_description
1 polymer ?
#
loop_
_entity_poly.entity_id
_entity_poly.type
_entity_poly.pdbx_seq_one_letter_code
_entity_poly.pdbx_strand_id
1 'polypeptide(L)'
;TFRRTLLETPSGFAIFYVSEDVFKQPRRIWARFTDEMDAHEVVLALGFVNVHDKSVARNSYDGTGQELSSLIQDLCAHKTKLIVQDYALKSVIKKKLKVKCCTKFSNDDDVLGNLMWGLKNVLHEFIPQEKDDLTKENYLPMSKGLQSALVSYGISVSLGQMDRKFVNILGYLVNLDWSSSVLPIIFRKSFDRHVCRIGKLIEDKVLYAKVVGQILVPGSIFQIDFYE
;
A
#
# COMPACT_ATOMS: atom_id res chain seq x y z
N THR A 1 2.36 -12.34 -7.02
CA THR A 1 3.20 -12.80 -5.88
C THR A 1 2.90 -11.93 -4.67
N PHE A 2 2.91 -12.49 -3.46
CA PHE A 2 2.52 -11.78 -2.23
C PHE A 2 3.60 -11.89 -1.16
N ARG A 3 3.71 -10.86 -0.31
CA ARG A 3 4.51 -10.87 0.92
C ARG A 3 3.61 -11.05 2.13
N ARG A 4 4.05 -11.85 3.09
CA ARG A 4 3.38 -11.95 4.39
C ARG A 4 3.81 -10.80 5.27
N THR A 5 2.85 -10.16 5.91
CA THR A 5 3.06 -9.03 6.82
C THR A 5 2.32 -9.29 8.13
N LEU A 6 3.05 -9.30 9.24
CA LEU A 6 2.50 -9.37 10.58
C LEU A 6 2.27 -7.94 11.10
N LEU A 7 1.07 -7.69 11.58
CA LEU A 7 0.64 -6.42 12.15
C LEU A 7 0.06 -6.65 13.55
N GLU A 8 0.49 -5.84 14.50
CA GLU A 8 -0.19 -5.67 15.79
C GLU A 8 -1.44 -4.80 15.63
N THR A 9 -2.56 -5.31 16.12
CA THR A 9 -3.89 -4.69 16.09
C THR A 9 -4.30 -4.24 17.51
N PRO A 10 -5.40 -3.49 17.67
CA PRO A 10 -5.94 -3.18 18.99
C PRO A 10 -6.16 -4.41 19.88
N SER A 11 -6.82 -5.47 19.39
CA SER A 11 -7.10 -6.65 20.21
C SER A 11 -6.04 -7.77 20.11
N GLY A 12 -5.02 -7.68 19.24
CA GLY A 12 -4.00 -8.71 19.13
C GLY A 12 -3.07 -8.58 17.93
N PHE A 13 -3.00 -9.62 17.09
CA PHE A 13 -2.12 -9.68 15.92
C PHE A 13 -2.80 -10.32 14.72
N ALA A 14 -2.50 -9.81 13.52
CA ALA A 14 -2.99 -10.34 12.24
C ALA A 14 -1.84 -10.55 11.25
N ILE A 15 -1.96 -11.58 10.42
CA ILE A 15 -1.08 -11.82 9.27
C ILE A 15 -1.84 -11.55 7.98
N PHE A 16 -1.27 -10.72 7.12
CA PHE A 16 -1.80 -10.37 5.82
C PHE A 16 -0.91 -10.87 4.69
N TYR A 17 -1.50 -11.26 3.56
CA TYR A 17 -0.83 -11.18 2.27
C TYR A 17 -0.97 -9.77 1.72
N VAL A 18 0.16 -9.21 1.27
CA VAL A 18 0.24 -7.92 0.59
C VAL A 18 0.87 -8.13 -0.78
N SER A 19 0.22 -7.67 -1.83
CA SER A 19 0.70 -7.82 -3.21
C SER A 19 2.09 -7.21 -3.39
N GLU A 20 2.96 -7.89 -4.14
CA GLU A 20 4.28 -7.36 -4.54
C GLU A 20 4.17 -6.01 -5.29
N ASP A 21 3.03 -5.76 -5.94
CA ASP A 21 2.80 -4.53 -6.70
C ASP A 21 2.79 -3.28 -5.84
N VAL A 22 2.40 -3.40 -4.57
CA VAL A 22 2.46 -2.32 -3.58
C VAL A 22 3.91 -1.83 -3.42
N PHE A 23 4.87 -2.76 -3.42
CA PHE A 23 6.28 -2.45 -3.20
C PHE A 23 7.02 -1.94 -4.44
N LYS A 24 6.40 -1.99 -5.63
CA LYS A 24 6.99 -1.41 -6.85
C LYS A 24 7.05 0.12 -6.79
N GLN A 25 6.25 0.73 -5.92
CA GLN A 25 6.18 2.18 -5.78
C GLN A 25 6.21 2.60 -4.31
N PRO A 26 7.40 2.54 -3.68
CA PRO A 26 7.57 2.74 -2.24
C PRO A 26 6.95 4.02 -1.67
N ARG A 27 7.04 5.14 -2.40
CA ARG A 27 6.48 6.44 -1.99
C ARG A 27 4.95 6.48 -1.95
N ARG A 28 4.28 5.56 -2.66
CA ARG A 28 2.82 5.52 -2.84
C ARG A 28 2.16 4.38 -2.08
N ILE A 29 2.92 3.60 -1.30
CA ILE A 29 2.40 2.46 -0.55
C ILE A 29 1.17 2.86 0.27
N TRP A 30 1.27 3.92 1.07
CA TRP A 30 0.18 4.36 1.94
C TRP A 30 -1.11 4.67 1.17
N ALA A 31 -1.02 5.25 -0.04
CA ALA A 31 -2.16 5.64 -0.86
C ALA A 31 -2.99 4.42 -1.30
N ARG A 32 -2.36 3.25 -1.47
CA ARG A 32 -3.04 1.98 -1.81
C ARG A 32 -3.96 1.45 -0.72
N PHE A 33 -3.88 1.99 0.49
CA PHE A 33 -4.69 1.60 1.62
C PHE A 33 -5.59 2.74 2.10
N THR A 34 -5.86 3.74 1.26
CA THR A 34 -6.76 4.85 1.61
C THR A 34 -8.19 4.62 1.14
N ASP A 35 -8.35 3.75 0.15
CA ASP A 35 -9.62 3.31 -0.40
C ASP A 35 -9.81 1.80 -0.17
N GLU A 36 -11.04 1.40 0.14
CA GLU A 36 -11.40 0.03 0.50
C GLU A 36 -11.27 -0.92 -0.70
N MET A 37 -11.70 -0.47 -1.89
CA MET A 37 -11.64 -1.28 -3.11
C MET A 37 -10.19 -1.50 -3.52
N ASP A 38 -9.38 -0.43 -3.54
CA ASP A 38 -7.94 -0.53 -3.82
C ASP A 38 -7.24 -1.48 -2.83
N ALA A 39 -7.62 -1.44 -1.56
CA ALA A 39 -7.04 -2.31 -0.54
C ALA A 39 -7.40 -3.77 -0.77
N HIS A 40 -8.65 -4.09 -1.13
CA HIS A 40 -9.09 -5.46 -1.44
C HIS A 40 -8.36 -6.06 -2.66
N GLU A 41 -7.91 -5.25 -3.61
CA GLU A 41 -7.10 -5.74 -4.73
C GLU A 41 -5.70 -6.21 -4.30
N VAL A 42 -5.15 -5.63 -3.23
CA VAL A 42 -3.75 -5.81 -2.84
C VAL A 42 -3.52 -6.47 -1.49
N VAL A 43 -4.58 -6.69 -0.70
CA VAL A 43 -4.52 -7.26 0.66
C VAL A 43 -5.49 -8.44 0.82
N LEU A 44 -5.02 -9.46 1.54
CA LEU A 44 -5.86 -10.55 2.05
C LEU A 44 -5.46 -10.84 3.50
N ALA A 45 -6.44 -10.94 4.42
CA ALA A 45 -6.19 -11.46 5.76
C ALA A 45 -6.01 -12.98 5.71
N LEU A 46 -4.95 -13.47 6.34
CA LEU A 46 -4.66 -14.91 6.45
C LEU A 46 -5.07 -15.51 7.78
N GLY A 47 -4.98 -14.71 8.84
CA GLY A 47 -5.35 -15.14 10.16
C GLY A 47 -5.15 -14.03 11.18
N PHE A 48 -5.86 -14.19 12.29
CA PHE A 48 -5.93 -13.25 13.39
C PHE A 48 -5.92 -14.02 14.71
N VAL A 49 -5.31 -13.41 15.72
CA VAL A 49 -5.28 -13.96 17.06
C VAL A 49 -5.41 -12.84 18.08
N ASN A 50 -6.30 -13.04 19.04
CA ASN A 50 -6.46 -12.12 20.15
C ASN A 50 -5.33 -12.34 21.15
N VAL A 51 -4.67 -11.25 21.57
CA VAL A 51 -3.58 -11.29 22.55
C VAL A 51 -3.77 -10.10 23.47
N HIS A 52 -4.25 -10.35 24.69
CA HIS A 52 -4.51 -9.29 25.67
C HIS A 52 -3.23 -8.52 26.06
N ASP A 53 -2.16 -9.22 26.42
CA ASP A 53 -0.87 -8.61 26.70
C ASP A 53 0.08 -8.75 25.50
N LYS A 54 0.06 -7.75 24.63
CA LYS A 54 0.89 -7.68 23.42
C LYS A 54 2.37 -7.43 23.73
N SER A 55 2.73 -7.05 24.96
CA SER A 55 4.12 -6.85 25.36
C SER A 55 4.90 -8.17 25.38
N VAL A 56 4.21 -9.28 25.67
CA VAL A 56 4.76 -10.64 25.64
C VAL A 56 5.40 -10.92 24.30
N ALA A 57 4.79 -10.50 23.19
CA ALA A 57 5.31 -10.73 21.83
C ALA A 57 6.75 -10.20 21.60
N ARG A 58 7.21 -9.25 22.43
CA ARG A 58 8.54 -8.64 22.38
C ARG A 58 9.46 -9.10 23.51
N ASN A 59 8.94 -9.87 24.48
CA ASN A 59 9.73 -10.38 25.57
C ASN A 59 10.64 -11.53 25.10
N SER A 60 11.95 -11.34 25.23
CA SER A 60 12.93 -12.36 24.84
C SER A 60 12.97 -13.59 25.74
N TYR A 61 12.47 -13.47 26.98
CA TYR A 61 12.39 -14.59 27.94
C TYR A 61 11.21 -15.50 27.61
N ASP A 62 10.00 -14.94 27.64
CA ASP A 62 8.73 -15.67 27.48
C ASP A 62 8.45 -16.08 26.03
N GLY A 63 9.08 -15.43 25.05
CA GLY A 63 8.83 -15.69 23.63
C GLY A 63 7.61 -14.93 23.11
N THR A 64 7.08 -15.31 21.95
CA THR A 64 6.01 -14.53 21.28
C THR A 64 4.61 -14.65 21.91
N GLY A 65 4.44 -15.44 22.98
CA GLY A 65 3.12 -15.94 23.43
C GLY A 65 2.69 -17.17 22.62
N GLN A 66 1.88 -18.06 23.20
CA GLN A 66 1.54 -19.35 22.58
C GLN A 66 0.69 -19.14 21.32
N GLU A 67 -0.31 -18.29 21.41
CA GLU A 67 -1.32 -18.08 20.37
C GLU A 67 -0.70 -17.43 19.12
N LEU A 68 0.12 -16.39 19.29
CA LEU A 68 0.87 -15.77 18.20
C LEU A 68 1.91 -16.72 17.60
N SER A 69 2.55 -17.56 18.42
CA SER A 69 3.52 -18.55 17.94
C SER A 69 2.87 -19.57 17.03
N SER A 70 1.71 -20.11 17.42
CA SER A 70 0.90 -21.02 16.61
C SER A 70 0.50 -20.36 15.29
N LEU A 71 -0.09 -19.15 15.34
CA LEU A 71 -0.48 -18.42 14.14
C LEU A 71 0.68 -18.25 13.14
N ILE A 72 1.86 -17.86 13.64
CA ILE A 72 3.05 -17.67 12.79
C ILE A 72 3.53 -19.01 12.22
N GLN A 73 3.58 -20.07 13.01
CA GLN A 73 4.07 -21.38 12.55
C GLN A 73 3.14 -21.99 11.51
N ASP A 74 1.83 -21.89 11.71
CA ASP A 74 0.82 -22.43 10.80
C ASP A 74 0.82 -21.69 9.45
N LEU A 75 0.95 -20.37 9.49
CA LEU A 75 0.81 -19.54 8.29
C LEU A 75 2.15 -19.23 7.60
N CYS A 76 3.29 -19.32 8.30
CA CYS A 76 4.60 -18.95 7.78
C CYS A 76 5.54 -20.17 7.69
N ALA A 77 5.56 -20.81 6.51
CA ALA A 77 6.59 -21.81 6.21
C ALA A 77 8.01 -21.21 6.28
N HIS A 78 9.01 -22.02 6.68
CA HIS A 78 10.40 -21.62 6.93
C HIS A 78 11.08 -20.81 5.79
N LYS A 79 10.62 -20.94 4.54
CA LYS A 79 11.19 -20.24 3.38
C LYS A 79 10.56 -18.87 3.12
N THR A 80 9.35 -18.60 3.62
CA THR A 80 8.67 -17.33 3.35
C THR A 80 9.22 -16.23 4.27
N LYS A 81 9.60 -15.10 3.68
CA LYS A 81 10.05 -13.93 4.44
C LYS A 81 8.83 -13.19 5.02
N LEU A 82 8.72 -13.15 6.34
CA LEU A 82 7.69 -12.41 7.08
C LEU A 82 8.13 -10.97 7.33
N ILE A 83 7.34 -9.99 6.88
CA ILE A 83 7.53 -8.59 7.25
C ILE A 83 6.94 -8.39 8.66
N VAL A 84 7.69 -7.74 9.54
CA VAL A 84 7.29 -7.48 10.93
C VAL A 84 7.50 -6.01 11.27
N GLN A 85 6.67 -5.47 12.17
CA GLN A 85 6.60 -4.03 12.42
C GLN A 85 7.83 -3.42 13.11
N ASP A 86 8.57 -4.19 13.91
CA ASP A 86 9.71 -3.66 14.66
C ASP A 86 10.80 -4.70 14.93
N TYR A 87 11.94 -4.21 15.39
CA TYR A 87 13.13 -5.03 15.62
C TYR A 87 13.00 -5.96 16.82
N ALA A 88 12.27 -5.56 17.87
CA ALA A 88 12.09 -6.39 19.06
C ALA A 88 11.28 -7.64 18.70
N LEU A 89 10.15 -7.46 18.02
CA LEU A 89 9.31 -8.56 17.52
C LEU A 89 10.08 -9.46 16.55
N LYS A 90 10.83 -8.86 15.61
CA LYS A 90 11.74 -9.59 14.70
C LYS A 90 12.73 -10.47 15.46
N SER A 91 13.35 -9.93 16.52
CA SER A 91 14.37 -10.61 17.30
C SER A 91 13.79 -11.85 17.99
N VAL A 92 12.63 -11.73 18.62
CA VAL A 92 11.95 -12.84 19.30
C VAL A 92 11.53 -13.91 18.29
N ILE A 93 10.83 -13.54 17.21
CA ILE A 93 10.38 -14.48 16.16
C ILE A 93 11.57 -15.24 15.56
N LYS A 94 12.65 -14.54 15.20
CA LYS A 94 13.84 -15.17 14.61
C LYS A 94 14.53 -16.13 15.57
N LYS A 95 14.67 -15.75 16.85
CA LYS A 95 15.38 -16.55 17.85
C LYS A 95 14.58 -17.77 18.31
N LYS A 96 13.29 -17.58 18.60
CA LYS A 96 12.43 -18.60 19.22
C LYS A 96 11.70 -19.46 18.19
N LEU A 97 11.10 -18.85 17.16
CA LEU A 97 10.33 -19.58 16.14
C LEU A 97 11.14 -20.01 14.92
N LYS A 98 12.38 -19.52 14.79
CA LYS A 98 13.27 -19.80 13.64
C LYS A 98 12.65 -19.45 12.27
N VAL A 99 11.72 -18.49 12.24
CA VAL A 99 11.10 -17.99 11.01
C VAL A 99 11.92 -16.85 10.42
N LYS A 100 12.10 -16.86 9.09
CA LYS A 100 12.79 -15.79 8.37
C LYS A 100 11.92 -14.54 8.35
N CYS A 101 12.36 -13.48 9.03
CA CYS A 101 11.62 -12.22 9.11
C CYS A 101 12.48 -10.97 8.87
N CYS A 102 11.84 -9.85 8.50
CA CYS A 102 12.51 -8.58 8.27
C CYS A 102 11.67 -7.35 8.62
N THR A 103 12.37 -6.29 9.02
CA THR A 103 11.87 -4.92 9.15
C THR A 103 12.34 -4.03 8.01
N LYS A 104 13.46 -4.38 7.35
CA LYS A 104 13.97 -3.69 6.16
C LYS A 104 13.86 -4.60 4.93
N PHE A 105 13.20 -4.11 3.90
CA PHE A 105 12.94 -4.84 2.66
C PHE A 105 12.87 -3.94 1.41
N SER A 106 13.21 -2.67 1.56
CA SER A 106 13.44 -1.68 0.50
C SER A 106 14.62 -0.79 0.91
N ASN A 107 15.23 -0.15 -0.08
CA ASN A 107 16.25 0.88 0.11
C ASN A 107 15.64 2.26 0.38
N ASP A 108 14.36 2.46 0.05
CA ASP A 108 13.65 3.68 0.37
C ASP A 108 13.38 3.76 1.88
N ASP A 109 13.57 4.96 2.42
CA ASP A 109 13.22 5.26 3.79
C ASP A 109 11.70 5.18 3.99
N ASP A 110 11.29 4.64 5.13
CA ASP A 110 9.91 4.61 5.61
C ASP A 110 8.91 3.68 4.89
N VAL A 111 9.36 2.78 4.04
CA VAL A 111 8.50 1.77 3.40
C VAL A 111 7.72 0.93 4.42
N LEU A 112 8.39 0.52 5.50
CA LEU A 112 7.75 -0.22 6.59
C LEU A 112 6.68 0.63 7.28
N GLY A 113 6.98 1.91 7.56
CA GLY A 113 6.04 2.82 8.22
C GLY A 113 4.77 3.04 7.40
N ASN A 114 4.93 3.34 6.10
CA ASN A 114 3.80 3.50 5.18
C ASN A 114 2.95 2.24 5.05
N LEU A 115 3.58 1.06 5.01
CA LEU A 115 2.87 -0.22 4.96
C LEU A 115 2.06 -0.47 6.22
N MET A 116 2.69 -0.34 7.40
CA MET A 116 2.04 -0.61 8.69
C MET A 116 0.91 0.38 8.95
N TRP A 117 1.12 1.66 8.61
CA TRP A 117 0.07 2.67 8.69
C TRP A 117 -1.09 2.35 7.73
N GLY A 118 -0.79 1.99 6.48
CA GLY A 118 -1.81 1.65 5.49
C GLY A 118 -2.67 0.47 5.92
N LEU A 119 -2.06 -0.64 6.38
CA LEU A 119 -2.80 -1.79 6.87
C LEU A 119 -3.67 -1.46 8.10
N LYS A 120 -3.20 -0.57 8.99
CA LYS A 120 -4.03 -0.07 10.10
C LYS A 120 -5.23 0.75 9.62
N ASN A 121 -5.04 1.58 8.59
CA ASN A 121 -6.11 2.41 8.03
C ASN A 121 -7.29 1.60 7.50
N VAL A 122 -7.03 0.41 6.95
CA VAL A 122 -8.06 -0.50 6.40
C VAL A 122 -8.34 -1.71 7.28
N LEU A 123 -7.84 -1.74 8.51
CA LEU A 123 -7.85 -2.94 9.37
C LEU A 123 -9.25 -3.54 9.55
N HIS A 124 -10.25 -2.67 9.77
CA HIS A 124 -11.65 -3.05 9.98
C HIS A 124 -12.31 -3.73 8.77
N GLU A 125 -11.79 -3.50 7.56
CA GLU A 125 -12.30 -4.18 6.35
C GLU A 125 -11.89 -5.65 6.32
N PHE A 126 -10.75 -5.96 6.95
CA PHE A 126 -10.15 -7.30 6.88
C PHE A 126 -10.30 -8.09 8.18
N ILE A 127 -10.45 -7.43 9.32
CA ILE A 127 -10.56 -8.04 10.65
C ILE A 127 -11.86 -7.53 11.31
N PRO A 128 -12.99 -8.25 11.14
CA PRO A 128 -14.29 -7.81 11.65
C PRO A 128 -14.32 -7.55 13.17
N GLN A 129 -13.49 -8.26 13.94
CA GLN A 129 -13.36 -8.08 15.39
C GLN A 129 -12.86 -6.68 15.78
N GLU A 130 -12.12 -6.02 14.89
CA GLU A 130 -11.52 -4.72 15.14
C GLU A 130 -12.45 -3.57 14.73
N LYS A 131 -13.62 -3.86 14.15
CA LYS A 131 -14.52 -2.86 13.57
C LYS A 131 -15.02 -1.83 14.59
N ASP A 132 -15.33 -2.28 15.81
CA ASP A 132 -15.85 -1.44 16.88
C ASP A 132 -14.74 -0.84 17.77
N ASP A 133 -13.52 -1.39 17.70
CA ASP A 133 -12.34 -0.96 18.45
C ASP A 133 -11.52 0.12 17.70
N LEU A 134 -12.02 0.60 16.55
CA LEU A 134 -11.36 1.66 15.79
C LEU A 134 -11.61 3.05 16.39
N THR A 135 -10.67 3.53 17.21
CA THR A 135 -10.65 4.93 17.64
C THR A 135 -10.00 5.82 16.57
N LYS A 136 -10.22 7.15 16.66
CA LYS A 136 -9.50 8.14 15.83
C LYS A 136 -7.97 8.03 15.96
N GLU A 137 -7.48 7.43 17.04
CA GLU A 137 -6.05 7.20 17.28
C GLU A 137 -5.46 6.11 16.38
N ASN A 138 -6.27 5.20 15.82
CA ASN A 138 -5.77 4.18 14.89
C ASN A 138 -5.32 4.76 13.54
N TYR A 139 -5.75 5.98 13.23
CA TYR A 139 -5.32 6.75 12.06
C TYR A 139 -4.06 7.61 12.34
N LEU A 140 -3.62 7.65 13.60
CA LEU A 140 -2.51 8.46 14.08
C LEU A 140 -1.36 7.58 14.61
N PRO A 141 -0.10 7.96 14.39
CA PRO A 141 0.37 9.15 13.68
C PRO A 141 0.31 9.00 12.15
N MET A 142 0.33 10.13 11.44
CA MET A 142 0.42 10.21 9.98
C MET A 142 1.65 9.45 9.45
N SER A 143 1.48 8.69 8.36
CA SER A 143 2.63 8.10 7.65
C SER A 143 3.49 9.16 6.97
N LYS A 144 4.81 8.92 6.79
CA LYS A 144 5.65 9.92 6.11
C LYS A 144 5.28 10.11 4.65
N GLY A 145 4.71 9.09 3.99
CA GLY A 145 4.22 9.20 2.63
C GLY A 145 3.05 10.16 2.52
N LEU A 146 2.08 10.07 3.43
CA LEU A 146 0.96 11.02 3.54
C LEU A 146 1.48 12.43 3.83
N GLN A 147 2.42 12.58 4.77
CA GLN A 147 3.05 13.87 5.07
C GLN A 147 3.77 14.46 3.85
N SER A 148 4.51 13.64 3.12
CA SER A 148 5.24 14.07 1.92
C SER A 148 4.28 14.52 0.82
N ALA A 149 3.13 13.86 0.67
CA ALA A 149 2.12 14.25 -0.30
C ALA A 149 1.50 15.61 0.04
N LEU A 150 1.15 15.85 1.31
CA LEU A 150 0.65 17.16 1.75
C LEU A 150 1.63 18.29 1.41
N VAL A 151 2.91 18.10 1.71
CA VAL A 151 3.96 19.07 1.36
C VAL A 151 4.08 19.25 -0.15
N SER A 152 4.05 18.16 -0.91
CA SER A 152 4.21 18.20 -2.38
C SER A 152 3.07 18.92 -3.09
N TYR A 153 1.84 18.80 -2.56
CA TYR A 153 0.67 19.51 -3.08
C TYR A 153 0.43 20.88 -2.43
N GLY A 154 1.31 21.32 -1.51
CA GLY A 154 1.18 22.61 -0.83
C GLY A 154 -0.04 22.70 0.11
N ILE A 155 -0.53 21.56 0.63
CA ILE A 155 -1.72 21.49 1.47
C ILE A 155 -1.30 21.64 2.94
N SER A 156 -1.75 22.72 3.58
CA SER A 156 -1.56 22.96 5.01
C SER A 156 -2.83 22.59 5.78
N VAL A 157 -2.76 21.51 6.55
CA VAL A 157 -3.88 20.99 7.34
C VAL A 157 -3.37 20.42 8.66
N SER A 158 -4.12 20.62 9.75
CA SER A 158 -3.80 20.03 11.06
C SER A 158 -4.38 18.61 11.18
N LEU A 159 -3.81 17.78 12.06
CA LEU A 159 -4.27 16.40 12.31
C LEU A 159 -5.77 16.31 12.63
N GLY A 160 -6.30 17.26 13.40
CA GLY A 160 -7.72 17.27 13.77
C GLY A 160 -8.69 17.58 12.63
N GLN A 161 -8.19 18.08 11.50
CA GLN A 161 -8.99 18.44 10.33
C GLN A 161 -8.98 17.36 9.24
N MET A 162 -8.17 16.30 9.40
CA MET A 162 -8.11 15.20 8.44
C MET A 162 -9.04 14.07 8.90
N ASP A 163 -10.17 13.94 8.20
CA ASP A 163 -11.02 12.76 8.32
C ASP A 163 -10.64 11.69 7.30
N ARG A 164 -11.31 10.53 7.37
CA ARG A 164 -11.09 9.43 6.42
C ARG A 164 -11.35 9.84 4.98
N LYS A 165 -12.33 10.73 4.73
CA LYS A 165 -12.67 11.20 3.40
C LYS A 165 -11.55 12.05 2.80
N PHE A 166 -10.97 12.94 3.59
CA PHE A 166 -9.81 13.74 3.19
C PHE A 166 -8.63 12.83 2.82
N VAL A 167 -8.32 11.84 3.66
CA VAL A 167 -7.23 10.89 3.43
C VAL A 167 -7.46 10.07 2.16
N ASN A 168 -8.69 9.60 1.92
CA ASN A 168 -9.08 8.88 0.70
C ASN A 168 -8.89 9.77 -0.55
N ILE A 169 -9.44 11.00 -0.55
CA ILE A 169 -9.31 11.92 -1.69
C ILE A 169 -7.84 12.22 -1.99
N LEU A 170 -7.01 12.43 -0.96
CA LEU A 170 -5.60 12.69 -1.15
C LEU A 170 -4.84 11.46 -1.69
N GLY A 171 -5.17 10.26 -1.21
CA GLY A 171 -4.64 9.01 -1.76
C GLY A 171 -5.05 8.81 -3.22
N TYR A 172 -6.30 9.09 -3.56
CA TYR A 172 -6.80 9.08 -4.93
C TYR A 172 -6.08 10.08 -5.83
N LEU A 173 -5.86 11.32 -5.35
CA LEU A 173 -5.10 12.34 -6.08
C LEU A 173 -3.68 11.86 -6.39
N VAL A 174 -2.98 11.29 -5.40
CA VAL A 174 -1.65 10.69 -5.58
C VAL A 174 -1.68 9.56 -6.60
N ASN A 175 -2.76 8.78 -6.63
CA ASN A 175 -2.94 7.71 -7.59
C ASN A 175 -3.18 8.23 -9.02
N LEU A 176 -3.99 9.27 -9.16
CA LEU A 176 -4.25 9.93 -10.42
C LEU A 176 -3.00 10.61 -10.99
N ASP A 177 -2.26 11.35 -10.17
CA ASP A 177 -1.04 12.05 -10.57
C ASP A 177 0.03 11.08 -11.09
N TRP A 178 0.21 9.95 -10.41
CA TRP A 178 1.06 8.90 -10.95
C TRP A 178 0.53 8.35 -12.28
N SER A 179 -0.76 8.01 -12.34
CA SER A 179 -1.34 7.36 -13.52
C SER A 179 -1.28 8.29 -14.73
N SER A 180 -1.52 9.58 -14.55
CA SER A 180 -1.36 10.61 -15.59
C SER A 180 0.10 10.75 -16.05
N SER A 181 1.08 10.54 -15.16
CA SER A 181 2.49 10.58 -15.52
C SER A 181 2.95 9.35 -16.33
N VAL A 182 2.46 8.15 -15.97
CA VAL A 182 2.95 6.86 -16.47
C VAL A 182 2.13 6.26 -17.59
N LEU A 183 0.80 6.34 -17.54
CA LEU A 183 -0.06 5.77 -18.57
C LEU A 183 0.31 6.27 -19.97
N PRO A 184 0.58 7.57 -20.19
CA PRO A 184 0.99 8.03 -21.52
C PRO A 184 2.30 7.42 -22.02
N ILE A 185 3.23 7.12 -21.11
CA ILE A 185 4.51 6.48 -21.46
C ILE A 185 4.27 5.02 -21.88
N ILE A 186 3.45 4.28 -21.12
CA ILE A 186 3.08 2.90 -21.45
C ILE A 186 2.30 2.86 -22.76
N PHE A 187 1.26 3.69 -22.87
CA PHE A 187 0.42 3.81 -24.05
C PHE A 187 1.28 4.08 -25.29
N ARG A 188 2.18 5.06 -25.22
CA ARG A 188 3.13 5.32 -26.30
C ARG A 188 4.01 4.12 -26.64
N LYS A 189 4.65 3.50 -25.65
CA LYS A 189 5.50 2.33 -25.91
C LYS A 189 4.74 1.18 -26.60
N SER A 190 3.48 0.98 -26.22
CA SER A 190 2.62 -0.05 -26.82
C SER A 190 2.24 0.29 -28.25
N PHE A 191 1.78 1.52 -28.51
CA PHE A 191 1.18 1.87 -29.79
C PHE A 191 2.13 2.47 -30.82
N ASP A 192 3.28 3.02 -30.43
CA ASP A 192 4.19 3.72 -31.35
C ASP A 192 4.65 2.85 -32.53
N ARG A 193 4.79 1.53 -32.31
CA ARG A 193 5.10 0.57 -33.39
C ARG A 193 3.95 0.32 -34.36
N HIS A 194 2.71 0.51 -33.90
CA HIS A 194 1.50 0.29 -34.70
C HIS A 194 1.10 1.52 -35.52
N VAL A 195 1.54 2.72 -35.13
CA VAL A 195 1.22 3.99 -35.81
C VAL A 195 2.47 4.66 -36.42
N CYS A 196 3.32 3.85 -37.08
CA CYS A 196 4.50 4.33 -37.81
C CYS A 196 5.45 5.26 -37.02
N ARG A 197 5.54 5.09 -35.71
CA ARG A 197 6.37 5.91 -34.80
C ARG A 197 6.01 7.40 -34.78
N ILE A 198 4.74 7.73 -35.02
CA ILE A 198 4.22 9.11 -34.97
C ILE A 198 4.45 9.78 -33.61
N GLY A 199 4.67 9.02 -32.54
CA GLY A 199 5.03 9.57 -31.24
C GLY A 199 6.31 10.40 -31.30
N LYS A 200 7.23 10.15 -32.23
CA LYS A 200 8.40 11.02 -32.41
C LYS A 200 8.05 12.46 -32.83
N LEU A 201 6.87 12.67 -33.41
CA LEU A 201 6.42 13.96 -33.94
C LEU A 201 5.48 14.70 -32.98
N ILE A 202 4.92 14.01 -32.00
CA ILE A 202 3.95 14.55 -31.06
C ILE A 202 4.52 14.41 -29.66
N GLU A 203 5.01 15.50 -29.07
CA GLU A 203 5.51 15.47 -27.68
C GLU A 203 4.37 15.43 -26.67
N ASP A 204 3.29 16.16 -26.93
CA ASP A 204 2.15 16.24 -26.04
C ASP A 204 1.46 14.87 -25.87
N LYS A 205 1.29 14.48 -24.60
CA LYS A 205 0.79 13.17 -24.19
C LYS A 205 -0.70 12.98 -24.54
N VAL A 206 -1.49 14.04 -24.38
CA VAL A 206 -2.94 14.02 -24.60
C VAL A 206 -3.24 14.03 -26.09
N LEU A 207 -2.57 14.90 -26.84
CA LEU A 207 -2.63 14.98 -28.29
C LEU A 207 -2.21 13.66 -28.93
N TYR A 208 -1.14 13.03 -28.42
CA TYR A 208 -0.74 11.70 -28.90
C TYR A 208 -1.85 10.67 -28.70
N ALA A 209 -2.45 10.61 -27.50
CA ALA A 209 -3.53 9.68 -27.22
C ALA A 209 -4.74 9.90 -28.15
N LYS A 210 -5.11 11.16 -28.37
CA LYS A 210 -6.16 11.59 -29.29
C LYS A 210 -5.90 11.13 -30.73
N VAL A 211 -4.71 11.41 -31.27
CA VAL A 211 -4.32 11.02 -32.64
C VAL A 211 -4.28 9.51 -32.81
N VAL A 212 -3.68 8.77 -31.88
CA VAL A 212 -3.66 7.30 -31.91
C VAL A 212 -5.08 6.73 -31.86
N GLY A 213 -5.96 7.28 -31.01
CA GLY A 213 -7.36 6.88 -30.94
C GLY A 213 -8.08 7.01 -32.28
N GLN A 214 -7.87 8.12 -32.99
CA GLN A 214 -8.44 8.35 -34.32
C GLN A 214 -7.90 7.38 -35.38
N ILE A 215 -6.59 7.06 -35.34
CA ILE A 215 -5.98 6.12 -36.29
C ILE A 215 -6.51 4.70 -36.06
N LEU A 216 -6.60 4.27 -34.79
CA LEU A 216 -6.99 2.89 -34.44
C LEU A 216 -8.48 2.63 -34.58
N VAL A 217 -9.33 3.65 -34.39
CA VAL A 217 -10.79 3.53 -34.53
C VAL A 217 -11.33 4.64 -35.42
N PRO A 218 -11.10 4.54 -36.75
CA PRO A 218 -11.55 5.54 -37.71
C PRO A 218 -13.08 5.70 -37.65
N GLY A 219 -13.58 6.92 -37.47
CA GLY A 219 -15.01 7.23 -37.33
C GLY A 219 -15.50 7.44 -35.89
N SER A 220 -14.65 7.22 -34.88
CA SER A 220 -14.94 7.66 -33.51
C SER A 220 -14.73 9.17 -33.44
N ILE A 221 -15.81 9.94 -33.58
CA ILE A 221 -15.79 11.39 -33.38
C ILE A 221 -15.62 11.66 -31.89
N PHE A 222 -14.39 11.54 -31.39
CA PHE A 222 -13.96 12.49 -30.38
C PHE A 222 -13.75 13.79 -31.15
N GLN A 223 -14.69 14.73 -31.04
CA GLN A 223 -14.51 16.09 -31.55
C GLN A 223 -13.20 16.62 -30.97
N ILE A 224 -12.15 16.61 -31.78
CA ILE A 224 -10.86 17.19 -31.47
C ILE A 224 -10.82 18.42 -32.35
N ASP A 225 -11.26 19.55 -31.80
CA ASP A 225 -10.89 20.84 -32.36
C ASP A 225 -9.38 20.98 -32.15
N PHE A 226 -8.66 21.04 -33.27
CA PHE A 226 -7.21 21.25 -33.29
C PHE A 226 -6.83 22.74 -33.12
N TYR A 227 -7.78 23.57 -32.68
CA TYR A 227 -7.60 25.00 -32.45
C TYR A 227 -8.18 25.40 -31.09
N GLU A 228 -7.34 25.34 -30.06
CA GLU A 228 -7.23 26.32 -28.96
C GLU A 228 -5.90 26.09 -28.21
#